data_AF-A0A2W0ET08-F1
#
_entry.id   AF-A0A2W0ET08-F1
#
_cell.length_a   1.000
_cell.length_b   1.000
_cell.length_c   1.000
_cell.angle_alpha   90.00
_cell.angle_beta   90.00
_cell.angle_gamma   90.00
#
_symmetry.space_group_name_H-M   'P 1'
#
loop_
_entity.id
_entity.type
_entity.pdbx_description
1 polymer ?
#
loop_
_entity_poly.entity_id
_entity_poly.type
_entity_poly.pdbx_seq_one_letter_code
_entity_poly.pdbx_strand_id
1 'polypeptide(L)'
;MMGAAEVASMDRGRLLLWVLKIFYGLLYRELFLSIDRRDPAAGNIVSTEDMEQFQLLHFILQSCRVPMDFSVMDSDIPASVFVFEVQEPSNADWKFDYKDDVVNRTLYLRLGNVGILAAFDMGAQTPPGMEFFSRYQGHLLHPLQFAELGANLFMKARVLNRTPKVIIGESSERVSFSVISIAGLSSSPVFGTWEAEDMAEMLMFFLGYPLEMVMPVKGRLATWLTNSDGSLRTMSMDAPPWAMPADNTL
;
A
#
# COMPACT_ATOMS: atom_id res chain seq x y z
N MET A 1 -6.96 -22.38 -7.93
CA MET A 1 -6.52 -20.97 -8.05
C MET A 1 -7.76 -20.08 -7.98
N MET A 2 -8.20 -19.72 -6.77
CA MET A 2 -9.37 -18.84 -6.57
C MET A 2 -9.12 -17.71 -5.54
N GLY A 3 -8.04 -17.77 -4.75
CA GLY A 3 -7.82 -16.86 -3.62
C GLY A 3 -7.83 -15.37 -3.98
N ALA A 4 -7.10 -14.94 -5.02
CA ALA A 4 -7.03 -13.52 -5.37
C ALA A 4 -8.36 -12.99 -5.92
N ALA A 5 -9.04 -13.78 -6.75
CA ALA A 5 -10.36 -13.42 -7.29
C ALA A 5 -11.43 -13.37 -6.19
N GLU A 6 -11.42 -14.31 -5.25
CA GLU A 6 -12.32 -14.29 -4.09
C GLU A 6 -12.09 -13.07 -3.21
N VAL A 7 -10.82 -12.75 -2.89
CA VAL A 7 -10.47 -11.57 -2.10
C VAL A 7 -10.85 -10.27 -2.83
N ALA A 8 -10.62 -10.21 -4.15
CA ALA A 8 -11.02 -9.05 -4.96
C ALA A 8 -12.55 -8.88 -5.05
N SER A 9 -13.31 -9.98 -4.98
CA SER A 9 -14.78 -9.96 -4.97
C SER A 9 -15.39 -9.70 -3.58
N MET A 10 -14.56 -9.62 -2.54
CA MET A 10 -15.02 -9.37 -1.18
C MET A 10 -15.64 -7.97 -1.08
N ASP A 11 -16.66 -7.84 -0.22
CA ASP A 11 -17.16 -6.53 0.17
C ASP A 11 -16.00 -5.60 0.59
N ARG A 12 -15.97 -4.41 0.00
CA ARG A 12 -14.85 -3.48 0.12
C ARG A 12 -14.70 -2.95 1.54
N GLY A 13 -15.80 -2.73 2.26
CA GLY A 13 -15.78 -2.35 3.67
C GLY A 13 -15.22 -3.47 4.55
N ARG A 14 -15.56 -4.73 4.26
CA ARG A 14 -14.99 -5.89 4.94
C ARG A 14 -13.50 -6.04 4.67
N LEU A 15 -13.07 -5.87 3.41
CA LEU A 15 -11.65 -5.93 3.05
C LEU A 15 -10.86 -4.82 3.76
N LEU A 16 -11.38 -3.59 3.77
CA LEU A 16 -10.85 -2.47 4.55
C LEU A 16 -10.64 -2.87 6.01
N LEU A 17 -11.68 -3.40 6.67
CA LEU A 17 -11.57 -3.76 8.08
C LEU A 17 -10.54 -4.84 8.34
N TRP A 18 -10.38 -5.79 7.43
CA TRP A 18 -9.39 -6.85 7.56
C TRP A 18 -7.96 -6.29 7.49
N VAL A 19 -7.65 -5.51 6.45
CA VAL A 19 -6.31 -4.93 6.29
C VAL A 19 -6.01 -3.89 7.36
N LEU A 20 -7.00 -3.09 7.75
CA LEU A 20 -6.86 -2.10 8.81
C LEU A 20 -6.63 -2.74 10.17
N LYS A 21 -7.30 -3.86 10.46
CA LYS A 21 -7.07 -4.60 11.71
C LYS A 21 -5.66 -5.17 11.80
N ILE A 22 -5.09 -5.64 10.68
CA ILE A 22 -3.70 -6.11 10.63
C ILE A 22 -2.76 -4.94 10.92
N PHE A 23 -2.88 -3.85 10.16
CA PHE A 23 -2.04 -2.66 10.32
C PHE A 23 -2.14 -2.07 11.72
N TYR A 24 -3.36 -1.78 12.19
CA TYR A 24 -3.58 -1.17 13.49
C TYR A 24 -3.20 -2.10 14.65
N GLY A 25 -3.35 -3.42 14.47
CA GLY A 25 -2.92 -4.41 15.44
C GLY A 25 -1.40 -4.43 15.60
N LEU A 26 -0.65 -4.31 14.51
CA LEU A 26 0.82 -4.20 14.53
C LEU A 26 1.26 -2.85 15.11
N LEU A 27 0.66 -1.75 14.67
CA LEU A 27 0.86 -0.41 15.23
C LEU A 27 0.69 -0.39 16.75
N TYR A 28 -0.39 -1.00 17.25
CA TYR A 28 -0.63 -1.09 18.70
C TYR A 28 0.46 -1.87 19.42
N ARG A 29 1.06 -2.89 18.79
CA ARG A 29 2.18 -3.61 19.39
C ARG A 29 3.45 -2.77 19.42
N GLU A 30 3.68 -1.94 18.41
CA GLU A 30 4.83 -1.04 18.34
C GLU A 30 4.86 0.01 19.46
N LEU A 31 3.70 0.36 20.03
CA LEU A 31 3.62 1.17 21.25
C LEU A 31 4.35 0.58 22.45
N PHE A 32 4.55 -0.74 22.47
CA PHE A 32 5.18 -1.44 23.59
C PHE A 32 6.58 -1.95 23.24
N LEU A 33 7.07 -1.68 22.02
CA LEU A 33 8.37 -2.12 21.55
C LEU A 33 9.35 -0.96 21.59
N SER A 34 10.47 -1.14 22.30
CA SER A 34 11.53 -0.15 22.34
C SER A 34 12.18 0.03 20.97
N ILE A 35 12.42 1.28 20.58
CA ILE A 35 13.07 1.63 19.31
C ILE A 35 14.52 1.12 19.27
N ASP A 36 15.25 1.24 20.39
CA ASP A 36 16.54 0.58 20.60
C ASP A 36 16.47 -0.26 21.87
N ARG A 37 16.56 -1.59 21.73
CA ARG A 37 16.54 -2.52 22.87
C ARG A 37 17.78 -2.41 23.77
N ARG A 38 18.85 -1.78 23.29
CA ARG A 38 20.09 -1.56 24.04
C ARG A 38 20.02 -0.29 24.89
N ASP A 39 19.09 0.61 24.59
CA ASP A 39 18.88 1.85 25.33
C ASP A 39 17.42 1.97 25.80
N PRO A 40 17.13 1.59 27.06
CA PRO A 40 15.80 1.73 27.65
C PRO A 40 15.25 3.17 27.66
N ALA A 41 16.10 4.20 27.51
CA ALA A 41 15.67 5.59 27.47
C ALA A 41 15.29 6.07 26.06
N ALA A 42 15.57 5.27 25.01
CA ALA A 42 15.29 5.64 23.62
C ALA A 42 13.79 5.70 23.28
N GLY A 43 12.92 5.23 24.18
CA GLY A 43 11.47 5.21 23.98
C GLY A 43 11.00 4.07 23.10
N ASN A 44 9.74 4.14 22.68
CA ASN A 44 9.10 3.10 21.87
C ASN A 44 9.10 3.48 20.38
N ILE A 45 8.86 2.51 19.51
CA ILE A 45 8.78 2.72 18.04
C ILE A 45 7.67 3.72 17.70
N VAL A 46 6.56 3.69 18.45
CA VAL A 46 5.44 4.62 18.34
C VAL A 46 5.16 5.24 19.72
N SER A 47 4.98 6.55 19.78
CA SER A 47 4.62 7.26 21.01
C SER A 47 3.10 7.31 21.26
N THR A 48 2.70 7.67 22.48
CA THR A 48 1.27 7.89 22.80
C THR A 48 0.68 9.07 22.02
N GLU A 49 1.49 10.08 21.74
CA GLU A 49 1.15 11.26 20.95
C GLU A 49 0.94 10.89 19.47
N ASP A 50 1.74 9.95 18.94
CA ASP A 50 1.56 9.45 17.58
C ASP A 50 0.20 8.75 17.42
N MET A 51 -0.30 8.08 18.46
CA MET A 51 -1.63 7.44 18.43
C MET A 51 -2.78 8.40 18.22
N GLU A 52 -2.63 9.67 18.60
CA GLU A 52 -3.63 10.69 18.32
C GLU A 52 -3.81 10.88 16.81
N GLN A 53 -2.74 10.72 16.03
CA GLN A 53 -2.78 10.80 14.58
C GLN A 53 -3.52 9.62 13.93
N PHE A 54 -3.72 8.52 14.67
CA PHE A 54 -4.43 7.32 14.22
C PHE A 54 -5.86 7.21 14.77
N GLN A 55 -6.36 8.23 15.49
CA GLN A 55 -7.73 8.22 16.02
C GLN A 55 -8.78 7.97 14.94
N LEU A 56 -8.60 8.55 13.75
CA LEU A 56 -9.52 8.37 12.64
C LEU A 56 -9.52 6.93 12.12
N LEU A 57 -8.33 6.29 12.05
CA LEU A 57 -8.22 4.88 11.69
C LEU A 57 -8.85 3.98 12.75
N HIS A 58 -8.63 4.29 14.03
CA HIS A 58 -9.30 3.59 15.12
C HIS A 58 -10.81 3.73 15.06
N PHE A 59 -11.32 4.91 14.69
CA PHE A 59 -12.74 5.18 14.52
C PHE A 59 -13.33 4.31 13.40
N ILE A 60 -12.70 4.29 12.23
CA ILE A 60 -13.09 3.41 11.11
C ILE A 60 -13.10 1.95 11.56
N LEU A 61 -12.10 1.51 12.34
CA LEU A 61 -12.02 0.15 12.85
C LEU A 61 -13.22 -0.20 13.77
N GLN A 62 -13.85 0.78 14.43
CA GLN A 62 -15.06 0.54 15.23
C GLN A 62 -16.26 0.08 14.38
N SER A 63 -16.22 0.25 13.06
CA SER A 63 -17.27 -0.26 12.18
C SER A 63 -17.42 -1.78 12.21
N CYS A 64 -16.44 -2.51 12.79
CA CYS A 64 -16.59 -3.94 13.06
C CYS A 64 -17.65 -4.27 14.14
N ARG A 65 -18.02 -3.28 14.98
CA ARG A 65 -18.98 -3.45 16.09
C ARG A 65 -20.15 -2.46 16.07
N VAL A 66 -19.99 -1.30 15.45
CA VAL A 66 -21.04 -0.29 15.28
C VAL A 66 -21.35 -0.19 13.79
N PRO A 67 -22.61 -0.30 13.35
CA PRO A 67 -22.96 -0.07 11.95
C PRO A 67 -22.51 1.33 11.50
N MET A 68 -21.65 1.39 10.49
CA MET A 68 -21.16 2.64 9.90
C MET A 68 -21.42 2.67 8.40
N ASP A 69 -21.93 3.80 7.92
CA ASP A 69 -22.05 4.08 6.49
C ASP A 69 -20.90 5.00 6.05
N PHE A 70 -20.12 4.54 5.07
CA PHE A 70 -19.05 5.33 4.48
C PHE A 70 -19.55 6.05 3.23
N SER A 71 -19.33 7.36 3.17
CA SER A 71 -19.58 8.19 1.99
C SER A 71 -18.31 8.93 1.63
N VAL A 72 -17.59 8.44 0.63
CA VAL A 72 -16.35 9.06 0.14
C VAL A 72 -16.61 9.63 -1.24
N MET A 73 -16.29 10.91 -1.47
CA MET A 73 -16.60 11.56 -2.74
C MET A 73 -15.82 10.96 -3.92
N ASP A 74 -14.59 10.53 -3.67
CA ASP A 74 -13.62 10.10 -4.69
C ASP A 74 -13.32 8.58 -4.64
N SER A 75 -14.02 7.81 -3.79
CA SER A 75 -13.79 6.36 -3.59
C SER A 75 -15.05 5.68 -3.02
N ASP A 76 -15.03 4.36 -2.90
CA ASP A 76 -16.09 3.55 -2.29
C ASP A 76 -15.84 3.26 -0.80
N ILE A 77 -14.61 3.40 -0.33
CA ILE A 77 -14.21 3.21 1.07
C ILE A 77 -13.18 4.28 1.49
N PRO A 78 -13.03 4.58 2.80
CA PRO A 78 -12.05 5.56 3.28
C PRO A 78 -10.61 5.00 3.31
N ALA A 79 -10.21 4.34 2.23
CA ALA A 79 -8.88 3.83 1.99
C ALA A 79 -8.69 3.55 0.49
N SER A 80 -7.45 3.40 0.07
CA SER A 80 -7.11 2.93 -1.27
C SER A 80 -6.58 1.51 -1.17
N VAL A 81 -7.34 0.53 -1.66
CA VAL A 81 -7.02 -0.89 -1.54
C VAL A 81 -7.04 -1.56 -2.92
N PHE A 82 -5.98 -2.28 -3.24
CA PHE A 82 -5.79 -2.98 -4.51
C PHE A 82 -5.41 -4.43 -4.27
N VAL A 83 -6.05 -5.34 -5.00
CA VAL A 83 -5.81 -6.79 -4.90
C VAL A 83 -5.25 -7.28 -6.24
N PHE A 84 -4.25 -8.16 -6.16
CA PHE A 84 -3.54 -8.73 -7.30
C PHE A 84 -3.41 -10.24 -7.16
N GLU A 85 -3.36 -10.92 -8.31
CA GLU A 85 -2.95 -12.32 -8.37
C GLU A 85 -1.43 -12.38 -8.52
N VAL A 86 -0.78 -13.19 -7.68
CA VAL A 86 0.68 -13.30 -7.61
C VAL A 86 1.06 -14.77 -7.73
N GLN A 87 2.17 -15.06 -8.40
CA GLN A 87 2.72 -16.41 -8.47
C GLN A 87 3.10 -16.88 -7.06
N GLU A 88 2.64 -18.07 -6.69
CA GLU A 88 2.94 -18.67 -5.40
C GLU A 88 4.29 -19.40 -5.47
N PRO A 89 5.31 -19.01 -4.68
CA PRO A 89 6.58 -19.73 -4.65
C PRO A 89 6.42 -21.15 -4.12
N SER A 90 7.20 -22.09 -4.65
CA SER A 90 7.24 -23.48 -4.15
C SER A 90 7.80 -23.55 -2.71
N ASN A 91 8.77 -22.69 -2.38
CA ASN A 91 9.31 -22.55 -1.04
C ASN A 91 8.27 -21.92 -0.11
N ALA A 92 7.89 -22.62 0.96
CA ALA A 92 6.92 -22.18 1.95
C ALA A 92 7.33 -20.87 2.64
N ASP A 93 8.62 -20.66 2.91
CA ASP A 93 9.12 -19.44 3.56
C ASP A 93 8.92 -18.20 2.71
N TRP A 94 8.78 -18.39 1.39
CA TRP A 94 8.54 -17.31 0.44
C TRP A 94 7.06 -17.12 0.12
N LYS A 95 6.14 -17.84 0.76
CA LYS A 95 4.70 -17.67 0.52
C LYS A 95 4.10 -16.49 1.28
N PHE A 96 4.82 -15.88 2.21
CA PHE A 96 4.37 -14.75 2.98
C PHE A 96 5.38 -13.60 2.89
N ASP A 97 4.89 -12.37 2.72
CA ASP A 97 5.70 -11.16 2.78
C ASP A 97 4.81 -10.00 3.25
N TYR A 98 5.27 -9.25 4.24
CA TYR A 98 4.55 -8.12 4.82
C TYR A 98 5.51 -6.95 5.00
N LYS A 99 5.06 -5.77 4.59
CA LYS A 99 5.77 -4.50 4.79
C LYS A 99 4.73 -3.43 5.11
N ASP A 100 5.07 -2.49 5.98
CA ASP A 100 4.27 -1.31 6.26
C ASP A 100 5.14 -0.06 6.37
N ASP A 101 4.48 1.08 6.21
CA ASP A 101 5.03 2.39 6.51
C ASP A 101 4.02 3.06 7.44
N VAL A 102 4.33 3.05 8.73
CA VAL A 102 3.44 3.56 9.78
C VAL A 102 3.22 5.07 9.62
N VAL A 103 4.28 5.80 9.27
CA VAL A 103 4.25 7.26 9.07
C VAL A 103 3.28 7.61 7.94
N ASN A 104 3.39 6.90 6.82
CA ASN A 104 2.58 7.15 5.63
C ASN A 104 1.31 6.29 5.56
N ARG A 105 1.04 5.48 6.59
CA ARG A 105 -0.15 4.63 6.77
C ARG A 105 -0.40 3.72 5.57
N THR A 106 0.62 2.98 5.15
CA THR A 106 0.52 2.02 4.05
C THR A 106 0.87 0.61 4.49
N LEU A 107 0.33 -0.36 3.77
CA LEU A 107 0.49 -1.79 3.99
C LEU A 107 0.67 -2.49 2.65
N TYR A 108 1.63 -3.39 2.62
CA TYR A 108 1.88 -4.36 1.58
C TYR A 108 1.79 -5.75 2.21
N LEU A 109 1.01 -6.63 1.58
CA LEU A 109 0.85 -8.00 2.04
C LEU A 109 0.79 -8.96 0.85
N ARG A 110 1.64 -9.97 0.87
CA ARG A 110 1.55 -11.15 0.00
C ARG A 110 1.29 -12.38 0.85
N LEU A 111 0.24 -13.12 0.51
CA LEU A 111 -0.15 -14.36 1.17
C LEU A 111 -0.49 -15.42 0.12
N GLY A 112 0.41 -16.39 -0.05
CA GLY A 112 0.32 -17.40 -1.12
C GLY A 112 0.31 -16.73 -2.49
N ASN A 113 -0.81 -16.89 -3.19
CA ASN A 113 -1.04 -16.32 -4.52
C ASN A 113 -1.83 -14.98 -4.49
N VAL A 114 -2.05 -14.39 -3.32
CA VAL A 114 -2.79 -13.13 -3.16
C VAL A 114 -1.84 -12.00 -2.77
N GLY A 115 -1.86 -10.92 -3.53
CA GLY A 115 -1.21 -9.66 -3.20
C GLY A 115 -2.24 -8.59 -2.83
N ILE A 116 -2.01 -7.87 -1.73
CA ILE A 116 -2.84 -6.77 -1.26
C ILE A 116 -1.95 -5.55 -1.01
N LEU A 117 -2.29 -4.43 -1.64
CA LEU A 117 -1.73 -3.11 -1.37
C LEU A 117 -2.82 -2.25 -0.74
N ALA A 118 -2.50 -1.58 0.36
CA ALA A 118 -3.44 -0.68 1.03
C ALA A 118 -2.76 0.62 1.48
N ALA A 119 -3.43 1.73 1.25
CA ALA A 119 -3.12 3.03 1.86
C ALA A 119 -4.32 3.51 2.65
N PHE A 120 -4.12 3.86 3.93
CA PHE A 120 -5.16 4.40 4.80
C PHE A 120 -5.27 5.92 4.64
N ASP A 121 -5.52 6.32 3.40
CA ASP A 121 -5.42 7.70 2.89
C ASP A 121 -6.79 8.35 2.63
N MET A 122 -7.84 7.80 3.23
CA MET A 122 -9.24 8.20 3.01
C MET A 122 -9.71 8.08 1.55
N GLY A 123 -9.01 7.29 0.73
CA GLY A 123 -9.34 7.06 -0.68
C GLY A 123 -8.52 7.91 -1.66
N ALA A 124 -7.52 8.67 -1.20
CA ALA A 124 -6.75 9.61 -2.04
C ALA A 124 -6.14 8.96 -3.27
N GLN A 125 -5.57 7.76 -3.11
CA GLN A 125 -4.92 7.04 -4.19
C GLN A 125 -5.88 6.18 -5.00
N THR A 126 -7.18 6.11 -4.68
CA THR A 126 -8.11 5.23 -5.40
C THR A 126 -8.24 5.65 -6.88
N PRO A 127 -8.56 6.91 -7.23
CA PRO A 127 -8.63 7.31 -8.63
C PRO A 127 -7.31 7.14 -9.41
N PRO A 128 -6.15 7.70 -8.97
CA PRO A 128 -4.91 7.55 -9.73
C PRO A 128 -4.37 6.11 -9.70
N GLY A 129 -4.63 5.37 -8.61
CA GLY A 129 -4.28 3.96 -8.51
C GLY A 129 -5.12 3.09 -9.43
N MET A 130 -6.41 3.37 -9.63
CA MET A 130 -7.23 2.66 -10.62
C MET A 130 -6.70 2.87 -12.05
N GLU A 131 -6.15 4.05 -12.38
CA GLU A 131 -5.54 4.30 -13.69
C GLU A 131 -4.22 3.51 -13.89
N PHE A 132 -3.40 3.42 -12.83
CA PHE A 132 -2.10 2.77 -12.90
C PHE A 132 -2.17 1.25 -12.68
N PHE A 133 -2.77 0.82 -11.56
CA PHE A 133 -2.79 -0.57 -11.11
C PHE A 133 -3.69 -1.48 -11.94
N SER A 134 -4.75 -0.96 -12.55
CA SER A 134 -5.66 -1.77 -13.39
C SER A 134 -4.95 -2.46 -14.56
N ARG A 135 -3.82 -1.90 -15.03
CA ARG A 135 -2.97 -2.48 -16.07
C ARG A 135 -2.33 -3.81 -15.68
N TYR A 136 -2.23 -4.07 -14.37
CA TYR A 136 -1.61 -5.26 -13.80
C TYR A 136 -2.64 -6.20 -13.15
N GLN A 137 -3.87 -5.74 -12.96
CA GLN A 137 -4.96 -6.58 -12.46
C GLN A 137 -5.43 -7.57 -13.54
N GLY A 138 -5.74 -8.80 -13.13
CA GLY A 138 -6.08 -9.89 -14.05
C GLY A 138 -4.87 -10.61 -14.67
N HIS A 139 -3.66 -10.19 -14.31
CA HIS A 139 -2.43 -10.87 -14.69
C HIS A 139 -1.81 -11.60 -13.49
N LEU A 140 -1.19 -12.75 -13.74
CA LEU A 140 -0.48 -13.53 -12.74
C LEU A 140 0.94 -12.96 -12.54
N LEU A 141 1.07 -12.01 -11.61
CA LEU A 141 2.31 -11.27 -11.40
C LEU A 141 3.39 -12.10 -10.72
N HIS A 142 4.65 -11.90 -11.09
CA HIS A 142 5.78 -12.40 -10.31
C HIS A 142 5.90 -11.62 -8.98
N PRO A 143 6.38 -12.21 -7.87
CA PRO A 143 6.55 -11.50 -6.60
C PRO A 143 7.36 -10.20 -6.69
N LEU A 144 8.39 -10.15 -7.55
CA LEU A 144 9.14 -8.91 -7.81
C LEU A 144 8.30 -7.81 -8.47
N GLN A 145 7.40 -8.17 -9.39
CA GLN A 145 6.49 -7.23 -10.02
C GLN A 145 5.51 -6.68 -8.97
N PHE A 146 4.95 -7.55 -8.14
CA PHE A 146 4.08 -7.14 -7.05
C PHE A 146 4.81 -6.24 -6.03
N ALA A 147 6.07 -6.54 -5.70
CA ALA A 147 6.91 -5.69 -4.85
C ALA A 147 7.17 -4.30 -5.45
N GLU A 148 7.39 -4.20 -6.77
CA GLU A 148 7.49 -2.90 -7.46
C GLU A 148 6.17 -2.11 -7.42
N LEU A 149 5.01 -2.77 -7.52
CA LEU A 149 3.72 -2.10 -7.30
C LEU A 149 3.58 -1.60 -5.85
N GLY A 150 4.09 -2.36 -4.88
CA GLY A 150 4.20 -1.94 -3.49
C GLY A 150 5.03 -0.66 -3.33
N ALA A 151 6.21 -0.60 -3.97
CA ALA A 151 7.05 0.58 -3.98
C ALA A 151 6.32 1.81 -4.55
N ASN A 152 5.56 1.64 -5.64
CA ASN A 152 4.77 2.73 -6.23
C ASN A 152 3.69 3.26 -5.26
N LEU A 153 2.92 2.38 -4.61
CA LEU A 153 1.90 2.79 -3.62
C LEU A 153 2.55 3.55 -2.44
N PHE A 154 3.65 3.03 -1.91
CA PHE A 154 4.32 3.60 -0.74
C PHE A 154 4.95 4.95 -1.08
N MET A 155 5.60 5.09 -2.25
CA MET A 155 6.14 6.37 -2.71
C MET A 155 5.04 7.41 -2.93
N LYS A 156 3.93 7.00 -3.53
CA LYS A 156 2.80 7.91 -3.74
C LYS A 156 2.21 8.40 -2.42
N ALA A 157 2.16 7.56 -1.39
CA ALA A 157 1.72 7.95 -0.05
C ALA A 157 2.64 8.99 0.59
N ARG A 158 3.97 8.87 0.42
CA ARG A 158 4.96 9.82 0.95
C ARG A 158 4.81 11.25 0.45
N VAL A 159 4.25 11.40 -0.76
CA VAL A 159 4.03 12.72 -1.36
C VAL A 159 2.57 13.18 -1.27
N LEU A 160 1.73 12.53 -0.45
CA LEU A 160 0.37 12.99 -0.20
C LEU A 160 0.40 14.32 0.55
N ASN A 161 0.03 15.39 -0.13
CA ASN A 161 0.12 16.76 0.40
C ASN A 161 -1.25 17.27 0.90
N ARG A 162 -2.08 16.36 1.41
CA ARG A 162 -3.43 16.68 1.89
C ARG A 162 -3.72 16.03 3.22
N THR A 163 -4.41 16.77 4.07
CA THR A 163 -5.07 16.24 5.25
C THR A 163 -6.55 16.08 4.94
N PRO A 164 -7.06 14.85 4.82
CA PRO A 164 -8.48 14.62 4.60
C PRO A 164 -9.33 15.28 5.68
N LYS A 165 -10.52 15.75 5.30
CA LYS A 165 -11.51 16.28 6.24
C LYS A 165 -12.71 15.36 6.26
N VAL A 166 -13.15 15.02 7.46
CA VAL A 166 -14.21 14.04 7.68
C VAL A 166 -15.33 14.70 8.48
N ILE A 167 -16.57 14.40 8.10
CA ILE A 167 -17.77 14.73 8.85
C ILE A 167 -18.32 13.44 9.43
N ILE A 168 -18.51 13.40 10.74
CA ILE A 168 -19.06 12.27 11.46
C ILE A 168 -20.43 12.67 12.00
N GLY A 169 -21.43 11.86 11.70
CA GLY A 169 -22.79 12.01 12.22
C GLY A 169 -23.19 10.75 12.97
N GLU A 170 -23.92 10.90 14.07
CA GLU A 170 -24.40 9.80 14.88
C GLU A 170 -25.93 9.84 14.96
N SER A 171 -26.54 8.66 14.82
CA SER A 171 -27.96 8.43 15.03
C SER A 171 -28.15 7.22 15.94
N SER A 172 -29.39 6.96 16.38
CA SER A 172 -29.69 5.81 17.24
C SER A 172 -29.40 4.45 16.61
N GLU A 173 -29.28 4.36 15.28
CA GLU A 173 -29.11 3.09 14.56
C GLU A 173 -27.74 2.93 13.91
N ARG A 174 -27.10 4.04 13.53
CA ARG A 174 -25.88 4.03 12.70
C ARG A 174 -25.06 5.30 12.85
N VAL A 175 -23.79 5.19 12.47
CA VAL A 175 -22.86 6.32 12.33
C VAL A 175 -22.61 6.58 10.85
N SER A 176 -22.74 7.82 10.41
CA SER A 176 -22.32 8.24 9.07
C SER A 176 -20.90 8.79 9.11
N PHE A 177 -20.04 8.32 8.22
CA PHE A 177 -18.67 8.80 8.05
C PHE A 177 -18.48 9.30 6.62
N SER A 178 -18.36 10.62 6.49
CA SER A 178 -18.27 11.27 5.17
C SER A 178 -16.92 11.92 4.98
N VAL A 179 -16.20 11.52 3.93
CA VAL A 179 -14.95 12.16 3.51
C VAL A 179 -15.29 13.18 2.43
N ILE A 180 -15.02 14.46 2.69
CA ILE A 180 -15.16 15.49 1.66
C ILE A 180 -14.01 15.35 0.64
N SER A 181 -14.14 15.96 -0.54
CA SER A 181 -13.10 15.88 -1.57
C SER A 181 -11.70 16.13 -1.03
N ILE A 182 -10.77 15.23 -1.35
CA ILE A 182 -9.38 15.26 -0.85
C ILE A 182 -8.61 16.44 -1.44
N ALA A 183 -8.97 16.85 -2.66
CA ALA A 183 -8.46 18.08 -3.26
C ALA A 183 -8.95 19.33 -2.54
N GLY A 184 -10.17 19.28 -1.97
CA GLY A 184 -10.84 20.41 -1.35
C GLY A 184 -11.04 21.56 -2.34
N LEU A 185 -10.76 22.79 -1.90
CA LEU A 185 -10.80 24.00 -2.73
C LEU A 185 -9.43 24.43 -3.26
N SER A 186 -8.37 23.64 -3.00
CA SER A 186 -7.01 24.00 -3.38
C SER A 186 -6.73 23.66 -4.84
N SER A 187 -6.10 24.58 -5.57
CA SER A 187 -5.60 24.33 -6.93
C SER A 187 -4.26 23.59 -6.96
N SER A 188 -3.58 23.43 -5.83
CA SER A 188 -2.32 22.68 -5.78
C SER A 188 -2.58 21.20 -6.07
N PRO A 189 -1.59 20.43 -6.55
CA PRO A 189 -1.74 18.98 -6.68
C PRO A 189 -2.02 18.29 -5.34
N VAL A 190 -2.85 17.23 -5.34
CA VAL A 190 -3.10 16.38 -4.17
C VAL A 190 -1.83 15.63 -3.76
N PHE A 191 -1.10 15.15 -4.76
CA PHE A 191 0.18 14.47 -4.61
C PHE A 191 1.30 15.35 -5.16
N GLY A 192 2.39 15.46 -4.43
CA GLY A 192 3.64 16.05 -4.91
C GLY A 192 4.33 15.17 -5.95
N THR A 193 5.55 15.58 -6.28
CA THR A 193 6.49 14.84 -7.13
C THR A 193 7.60 14.25 -6.26
N TRP A 194 8.31 13.26 -6.80
CA TRP A 194 9.52 12.70 -6.23
C TRP A 194 10.55 12.54 -7.35
N GLU A 195 11.82 12.52 -6.98
CA GLU A 195 12.92 12.31 -7.92
C GLU A 195 13.15 10.80 -8.14
N ALA A 196 13.88 10.45 -9.21
CA ALA A 196 14.18 9.05 -9.50
C ALA A 196 14.94 8.38 -8.35
N GLU A 197 15.83 9.12 -7.68
CA GLU A 197 16.58 8.65 -6.52
C GLU A 197 15.67 8.25 -5.34
N ASP A 198 14.61 9.01 -5.07
CA ASP A 198 13.65 8.69 -4.00
C ASP A 198 12.94 7.34 -4.27
N MET A 199 12.56 7.12 -5.53
CA MET A 199 11.94 5.86 -5.96
C MET A 199 12.95 4.72 -6.00
N ALA A 200 14.22 4.98 -6.34
CA ALA A 200 15.28 3.98 -6.30
C ALA A 200 15.47 3.46 -4.87
N GLU A 201 15.49 4.33 -3.87
CA GLU A 201 15.54 3.92 -2.45
C GLU A 201 14.36 3.03 -2.07
N MET A 202 13.15 3.36 -2.52
CA MET A 202 11.98 2.52 -2.27
C MET A 202 12.07 1.17 -2.98
N LEU A 203 12.55 1.13 -4.22
CA LEU A 203 12.75 -0.13 -4.95
C LEU A 203 13.81 -1.00 -4.27
N MET A 204 14.90 -0.43 -3.76
CA MET A 204 15.89 -1.17 -2.98
C MET A 204 15.25 -1.81 -1.74
N PHE A 205 14.41 -1.07 -1.02
CA PHE A 205 13.69 -1.59 0.14
C PHE A 205 12.73 -2.74 -0.23
N PHE A 206 11.95 -2.59 -1.30
CA PHE A 206 10.96 -3.60 -1.69
C PHE A 206 11.57 -4.85 -2.34
N LEU A 207 12.60 -4.67 -3.16
CA LEU A 207 13.19 -5.75 -3.98
C LEU A 207 14.42 -6.39 -3.34
N GLY A 208 15.05 -5.72 -2.36
CA GLY A 208 16.32 -6.15 -1.77
C GLY A 208 17.50 -6.09 -2.75
N TYR A 209 17.33 -5.39 -3.86
CA TYR A 209 18.36 -5.20 -4.88
C TYR A 209 19.21 -3.94 -4.61
N PRO A 210 20.49 -3.94 -5.02
CA PRO A 210 21.35 -2.79 -4.83
C PRO A 210 21.03 -1.67 -5.83
N LEU A 211 21.56 -0.48 -5.58
CA LEU A 211 21.27 0.73 -6.36
C LEU A 211 21.54 0.54 -7.86
N GLU A 212 22.66 -0.11 -8.21
CA GLU A 212 23.05 -0.38 -9.59
C GLU A 212 22.07 -1.28 -10.35
N MET A 213 21.21 -2.01 -9.64
CA MET A 213 20.19 -2.86 -10.28
C MET A 213 18.85 -2.14 -10.42
N VAL A 214 18.47 -1.29 -9.45
CA VAL A 214 17.19 -0.56 -9.50
C VAL A 214 17.29 0.78 -10.23
N MET A 215 18.50 1.34 -10.34
CA MET A 215 18.81 2.56 -11.07
C MET A 215 20.19 2.41 -11.75
N PRO A 216 20.29 1.57 -12.80
CA PRO A 216 21.56 1.27 -13.48
C PRO A 216 22.17 2.49 -14.18
N VAL A 217 21.34 3.47 -14.53
CA VAL A 217 21.77 4.78 -15.02
C VAL A 217 21.15 5.83 -14.12
N LYS A 218 21.96 6.78 -13.64
CA LYS A 218 21.46 7.85 -12.76
C LYS A 218 20.24 8.55 -13.39
N GLY A 219 19.18 8.68 -12.61
CA GLY A 219 17.92 9.28 -13.06
C GLY A 219 17.01 8.36 -13.87
N ARG A 220 17.40 7.09 -14.11
CA ARG A 220 16.61 6.11 -14.87
C ARG A 220 16.39 4.84 -14.08
N LEU A 221 15.13 4.56 -13.79
CA LEU A 221 14.73 3.42 -12.97
C LEU A 221 14.62 2.16 -13.82
N ALA A 222 15.07 1.05 -13.26
CA ALA A 222 14.74 -0.27 -13.75
C ALA A 222 13.28 -0.61 -13.43
N THR A 223 12.61 -1.33 -14.34
CA THR A 223 11.26 -1.86 -14.11
C THR A 223 11.15 -3.34 -14.47
N TRP A 224 10.47 -4.09 -13.62
CA TRP A 224 10.05 -5.47 -13.83
C TRP A 224 8.62 -5.57 -14.37
N LEU A 225 7.89 -4.46 -14.42
CA LEU A 225 6.48 -4.43 -14.84
C LEU A 225 6.31 -4.53 -16.35
N THR A 226 7.11 -3.80 -17.12
CA THR A 226 6.95 -3.70 -18.57
C THR A 226 8.24 -4.00 -19.34
N ASN A 227 8.10 -4.44 -20.58
CA ASN A 227 9.20 -4.49 -21.55
C ASN A 227 9.48 -3.08 -22.10
N SER A 228 10.56 -2.93 -22.87
CA SER A 228 10.96 -1.66 -23.50
C SER A 228 9.93 -1.12 -24.51
N ASP A 229 9.07 -1.97 -25.05
CA ASP A 229 7.95 -1.58 -25.92
C ASP A 229 6.67 -1.17 -25.15
N GLY A 230 6.72 -1.19 -23.81
CA GLY A 230 5.60 -0.86 -22.92
C GLY A 230 4.62 -2.01 -22.68
N SER A 231 4.81 -3.18 -23.29
CA SER A 231 3.98 -4.35 -23.02
C SER A 231 4.27 -4.94 -21.62
N LEU A 232 3.29 -5.61 -21.01
CA LEU A 232 3.47 -6.28 -19.72
C LEU A 232 4.57 -7.35 -19.84
N ARG A 233 5.53 -7.30 -18.92
CA ARG A 233 6.61 -8.28 -18.87
C ARG A 233 6.10 -9.59 -18.28
N THR A 234 6.26 -10.69 -19.02
CA THR A 234 5.97 -12.02 -18.49
C THR A 234 7.20 -12.56 -17.76
N MET A 235 7.02 -12.97 -16.50
CA MET A 235 8.07 -13.53 -15.66
C MET A 235 7.57 -14.83 -15.05
N SER A 236 8.45 -15.83 -14.86
CA SER A 236 8.09 -17.10 -14.22
C SER A 236 9.02 -17.41 -13.06
N MET A 237 8.44 -17.86 -11.94
CA MET A 237 9.19 -18.40 -10.79
C MET A 237 10.03 -19.64 -11.14
N ASP A 238 9.79 -20.30 -12.27
CA ASP A 238 10.55 -21.49 -12.69
C ASP A 238 11.75 -21.17 -13.60
N ALA A 239 11.96 -19.89 -13.93
CA ALA A 239 12.98 -19.45 -14.88
C ALA A 239 13.92 -18.36 -14.31
N PRO A 240 14.74 -18.67 -13.29
CA PRO A 240 15.78 -17.76 -12.82
C PRO A 240 16.96 -17.66 -13.83
N PRO A 241 17.77 -16.58 -13.82
CA PRO A 241 17.70 -15.43 -12.90
C PRO A 241 16.63 -14.40 -13.31
N TRP A 242 15.99 -13.77 -12.33
CA TRP A 242 15.00 -12.71 -12.53
C TRP A 242 15.62 -11.30 -12.57
N ALA A 243 16.95 -11.22 -12.71
CA ALA A 243 17.69 -9.98 -12.85
C ALA A 243 17.36 -9.28 -14.17
N MET A 244 17.58 -7.97 -14.21
CA MET A 244 17.26 -7.11 -15.34
C MET A 244 18.17 -7.40 -16.56
N PRO A 245 17.60 -7.56 -17.77
CA PRO A 245 18.34 -7.32 -19.00
C PRO A 245 18.72 -5.84 -19.10
N ALA A 246 19.89 -5.54 -19.67
CA ALA A 246 20.46 -4.18 -19.72
C ALA A 246 19.57 -3.13 -20.40
N ASP A 247 18.58 -3.55 -21.19
CA ASP A 247 17.82 -2.68 -22.10
C ASP A 247 16.47 -2.20 -21.53
N ASN A 248 16.18 -2.48 -20.25
CA ASN A 248 14.83 -2.34 -19.68
C ASN A 248 14.75 -1.23 -18.60
N THR A 249 15.28 -0.05 -18.95
CA THR A 249 15.27 1.16 -18.11
C THR A 249 14.25 2.17 -18.64
N LEU A 250 13.50 2.81 -17.76
CA LEU A 250 12.58 3.91 -18.08
C LEU A 250 13.31 5.26 -18.02
#